data_AF-A0A357BRI9-F1
#
_entry.id   AF-A0A357BRI9-F1
#
_cell.length_a   1.000
_cell.length_b   1.000
_cell.length_c   1.000
_cell.angle_alpha   90.00
_cell.angle_beta   90.00
_cell.angle_gamma   90.00
#
_symmetry.space_group_name_H-M   'P 1'
#
loop_
_entity.id
_entity.type
_entity.pdbx_description
1 polymer ?
#
loop_
_entity_poly.entity_id
_entity_poly.type
_entity_poly.pdbx_seq_one_letter_code
_entity_poly.pdbx_strand_id
1 'polypeptide(L)'
;MIKTRPGYIWKRYLITTAILCSLIVIFGIKPVFCMDAARMQTIADKLTNTTGQDIKILIEDSCKPDAYLHPMGYIVITSGMLGLFEDDAEIAFIIGHELAHSIRGHYNGGSEILGIARDIYLPAKLWKEIDADAYSLNIIKAAGYEPAASLRVLMKLRVNEIGQSSTYTEKRINALIADYNN
;
A
#
# COMPACT_ATOMS: atom_id res chain seq x y z
N MET A 1 -12.84 -18.27 58.69
CA MET A 1 -11.71 -17.31 58.54
C MET A 1 -10.67 -17.93 57.61
N ILE A 2 -10.69 -17.63 56.31
CA ILE A 2 -9.70 -18.12 55.34
C ILE A 2 -8.94 -16.89 54.81
N LYS A 3 -7.65 -16.80 55.14
CA LYS A 3 -6.78 -15.68 54.81
C LYS A 3 -6.11 -15.97 53.46
N THR A 4 -6.64 -15.45 52.35
CA THR A 4 -6.00 -15.57 51.04
C THR A 4 -4.86 -14.55 50.93
N ARG A 5 -3.65 -15.04 50.60
CA ARG A 5 -2.44 -14.19 50.46
C ARG A 5 -2.47 -13.45 49.11
N PRO A 6 -2.32 -12.12 49.05
CA PRO A 6 -2.48 -11.31 47.84
C PRO A 6 -1.20 -11.28 46.98
N GLY A 7 -0.74 -12.44 46.51
CA GLY A 7 0.50 -12.52 45.73
C GLY A 7 0.57 -13.64 44.69
N TYR A 8 -0.41 -14.55 44.65
CA TYR A 8 -0.33 -15.74 43.80
C TYR A 8 -0.90 -15.54 42.38
N ILE A 9 -1.79 -14.55 42.20
CA ILE A 9 -2.51 -14.34 40.95
C ILE A 9 -1.61 -13.66 39.90
N TRP A 10 -0.84 -12.63 40.29
CA TRP A 10 0.01 -11.85 39.37
C TRP A 10 1.16 -12.66 38.76
N LYS A 11 1.76 -13.59 39.50
CA LYS A 11 2.81 -14.48 38.97
C LYS A 11 2.30 -15.37 37.84
N ARG A 12 1.04 -15.79 37.89
CA ARG A 12 0.44 -16.67 36.90
C ARG A 12 0.18 -15.94 35.58
N TYR A 13 -0.25 -14.67 35.63
CA TYR A 13 -0.39 -13.82 34.45
C TYR A 13 0.95 -13.50 33.79
N LEU A 14 1.98 -13.16 34.57
CA LEU A 14 3.35 -12.91 34.06
C LEU A 14 3.96 -14.13 33.38
N ILE A 15 3.73 -15.34 33.91
CA ILE A 15 4.23 -16.58 33.32
C ILE A 15 3.45 -16.90 32.02
N THR A 16 2.12 -16.71 31.99
CA THR A 16 1.34 -16.93 30.76
C THR A 16 1.68 -15.93 29.65
N THR A 17 1.94 -14.66 29.97
CA THR A 17 2.37 -13.66 28.96
C THR A 17 3.77 -13.93 28.44
N ALA A 18 4.70 -14.35 29.32
CA ALA A 18 6.07 -14.68 28.92
C ALA A 18 6.11 -15.92 28.00
N ILE A 19 5.30 -16.95 28.27
CA ILE A 19 5.21 -18.14 27.41
C ILE A 19 4.59 -17.79 26.05
N LEU A 20 3.58 -16.91 26.01
CA LEU A 20 2.95 -16.47 24.76
C LEU A 20 3.94 -15.68 23.87
N CYS A 21 4.73 -14.78 24.44
CA CYS A 21 5.79 -14.07 23.72
C CYS A 21 6.92 -15.01 23.27
N SER A 22 7.25 -16.03 24.07
CA SER A 22 8.32 -16.99 23.73
C SER A 22 7.91 -17.92 22.58
N LEU A 23 6.63 -18.30 22.49
CA LEU A 23 6.11 -19.13 21.40
C LEU A 23 6.09 -18.39 20.05
N ILE A 24 5.89 -17.08 20.04
CA ILE A 24 5.99 -16.24 18.82
C ILE A 24 7.41 -16.28 18.25
N VAL A 25 8.44 -16.29 19.11
CA VAL A 25 9.85 -16.35 18.69
C VAL A 25 10.24 -17.75 18.21
N ILE A 26 9.72 -18.82 18.82
CA ILE A 26 10.09 -20.21 18.52
C ILE A 26 9.46 -20.71 17.20
N PHE A 27 8.26 -20.24 16.84
CA PHE A 27 7.57 -20.65 15.61
C PHE A 27 7.93 -19.82 14.36
N GLY A 28 8.87 -18.88 14.46
CA GLY A 28 9.33 -18.11 13.29
C GLY A 28 8.25 -17.23 12.66
N ILE A 29 7.17 -16.92 13.38
CA ILE A 29 6.21 -15.90 12.97
C ILE A 29 6.91 -14.56 13.17
N LYS A 30 7.66 -14.13 12.15
CA LYS A 30 8.13 -12.75 12.08
C LYS A 30 6.87 -11.87 12.18
N PRO A 31 6.81 -10.88 13.09
CA PRO A 31 5.69 -9.96 13.09
C PRO A 31 5.72 -9.26 11.73
N VAL A 32 4.75 -9.62 10.87
CA VAL A 32 4.59 -9.11 9.50
C VAL A 32 4.72 -7.57 9.48
N PHE A 33 4.24 -6.92 10.53
CA PHE A 33 4.33 -5.47 10.77
C PHE A 33 5.74 -4.84 10.75
N CYS A 34 6.77 -5.51 11.27
CA CYS A 34 8.12 -4.89 11.31
C CYS A 34 8.83 -5.00 9.96
N MET A 35 8.55 -6.06 9.19
CA MET A 35 9.17 -6.27 7.90
C MET A 35 8.62 -5.31 6.84
N ASP A 36 7.35 -4.94 6.95
CA ASP A 36 6.72 -4.03 5.99
C ASP A 36 7.25 -2.60 6.12
N ALA A 37 7.45 -2.06 7.33
CA ALA A 37 7.85 -0.65 7.48
C ALA A 37 9.25 -0.31 6.91
N ALA A 38 10.27 -1.12 7.17
CA ALA A 38 11.62 -0.86 6.67
C ALA A 38 11.74 -1.06 5.14
N ARG A 39 11.03 -2.07 4.63
CA ARG A 39 10.87 -2.33 3.19
C ARG A 39 10.20 -1.14 2.50
N MET A 40 9.06 -0.69 3.04
CA MET A 40 8.32 0.48 2.54
C MET A 40 9.18 1.75 2.55
N GLN A 41 9.94 1.99 3.62
CA GLN A 41 10.84 3.13 3.71
C GLN A 41 11.92 3.07 2.63
N THR A 42 12.52 1.90 2.39
CA THR A 42 13.55 1.73 1.36
C THR A 42 13.01 2.06 -0.04
N ILE A 43 11.78 1.61 -0.34
CA ILE A 43 11.12 1.91 -1.62
C ILE A 43 10.82 3.41 -1.71
N ALA A 44 10.27 4.01 -0.65
CA ALA A 44 9.98 5.44 -0.59
C ALA A 44 11.24 6.28 -0.81
N ASP A 45 12.34 5.98 -0.12
CA ASP A 45 13.62 6.69 -0.25
C ASP A 45 14.14 6.62 -1.68
N LYS A 46 14.02 5.46 -2.33
CA LYS A 46 14.43 5.29 -3.74
C LYS A 46 13.60 6.15 -4.68
N LEU A 47 12.29 6.21 -4.48
CA LEU A 47 11.39 7.05 -5.26
C LEU A 47 11.61 8.54 -4.97
N THR A 48 11.88 8.92 -3.73
CA THR A 48 12.25 10.29 -3.33
C THR A 48 13.54 10.73 -4.03
N ASN A 49 14.58 9.90 -4.01
CA ASN A 49 15.84 10.18 -4.69
C ASN A 49 15.67 10.32 -6.22
N THR A 50 14.69 9.61 -6.79
CA THR A 50 14.40 9.64 -8.23
C THR A 50 13.59 10.87 -8.63
N THR A 51 12.61 11.27 -7.81
CA THR A 51 11.61 12.30 -8.15
C THR A 51 11.89 13.66 -7.54
N GLY A 52 12.74 13.72 -6.53
CA GLY A 52 12.94 14.91 -5.69
C GLY A 52 11.76 15.24 -4.77
N GLN A 53 10.73 14.38 -4.70
CA GLN A 53 9.56 14.58 -3.84
C GLN A 53 9.79 13.98 -2.46
N ASP A 54 9.40 14.70 -1.41
CA ASP A 54 9.38 14.21 -0.03
C ASP A 54 8.20 13.23 0.14
N ILE A 55 8.48 11.93 0.10
CA ILE A 55 7.47 10.87 0.18
C ILE A 55 7.36 10.40 1.62
N LYS A 56 6.17 10.55 2.21
CA LYS A 56 5.87 10.07 3.57
C LYS A 56 4.85 8.96 3.52
N ILE A 57 5.21 7.80 4.05
CA ILE A 57 4.32 6.64 4.07
C ILE A 57 3.78 6.42 5.48
N LEU A 58 2.48 6.17 5.57
CA LEU A 58 1.82 5.71 6.78
C LEU A 58 1.18 4.34 6.51
N ILE A 59 1.50 3.35 7.33
CA ILE A 59 0.84 2.05 7.27
C ILE A 59 -0.37 2.09 8.20
N GLU A 60 -1.57 1.91 7.64
CA GLU A 60 -2.81 1.81 8.39
C GLU A 60 -3.10 0.34 8.72
N ASP A 61 -3.33 0.02 10.00
CA ASP A 61 -3.74 -1.33 10.40
C ASP A 61 -5.21 -1.57 10.05
N SER A 62 -5.43 -2.07 8.84
CA SER A 62 -6.75 -2.37 8.29
C SER A 62 -6.64 -3.56 7.34
N CYS A 63 -7.47 -4.57 7.56
CA CYS A 63 -7.52 -5.74 6.66
C CYS A 63 -8.19 -5.43 5.31
N LYS A 64 -8.87 -4.28 5.18
CA LYS A 64 -9.47 -3.85 3.91
C LYS A 64 -8.39 -3.26 3.00
N PRO A 65 -8.10 -3.85 1.83
CA PRO A 65 -7.09 -3.32 0.91
C PRO A 65 -7.47 -1.93 0.40
N ASP A 66 -6.63 -0.94 0.73
CA ASP A 66 -6.66 0.42 0.21
C ASP A 66 -5.26 1.06 0.22
N ALA A 67 -5.05 2.00 -0.69
CA ALA A 67 -3.94 2.94 -0.70
C ALA A 67 -4.42 4.28 -1.27
N TYR A 68 -4.04 5.40 -0.65
CA TYR A 68 -4.51 6.73 -1.04
C TYR A 68 -3.60 7.86 -0.56
N LEU A 69 -3.69 9.01 -1.23
CA LEU A 69 -3.07 10.26 -0.79
C LEU A 69 -3.91 10.95 0.30
N HIS A 70 -3.34 11.10 1.49
CA HIS A 70 -3.94 11.81 2.61
C HIS A 70 -3.73 13.33 2.49
N PRO A 71 -4.72 14.17 2.90
CA PRO A 71 -4.62 15.63 2.79
C PRO A 71 -3.37 16.27 3.44
N MET A 72 -2.77 15.60 4.43
CA MET A 72 -1.54 16.05 5.09
C MET A 72 -0.25 15.68 4.33
N GLY A 73 -0.34 15.15 3.11
CA GLY A 73 0.80 14.78 2.27
C GLY A 73 1.40 13.41 2.59
N TYR A 74 0.65 12.53 3.26
CA TYR A 74 1.07 11.14 3.48
C TYR A 74 0.43 10.25 2.42
N ILE A 75 1.18 9.28 1.91
CA ILE A 75 0.61 8.14 1.20
C ILE A 75 0.26 7.10 2.27
N VAL A 76 -1.03 6.83 2.43
CA VAL A 76 -1.53 5.84 3.39
C VAL A 76 -1.71 4.53 2.66
N ILE A 77 -1.17 3.44 3.21
CA ILE A 77 -1.33 2.09 2.68
C ILE A 77 -1.79 1.16 3.81
N THR A 78 -2.85 0.42 3.57
CA THR A 78 -3.40 -0.51 4.56
C THR A 78 -2.59 -1.81 4.63
N SER A 79 -2.55 -2.45 5.80
CA SER A 79 -1.94 -3.78 5.98
C SER A 79 -2.57 -4.84 5.07
N GLY A 80 -3.88 -4.75 4.80
CA GLY A 80 -4.58 -5.60 3.83
C GLY A 80 -4.10 -5.40 2.39
N MET A 81 -3.74 -4.17 1.99
CA MET A 81 -3.16 -3.91 0.68
C MET A 81 -1.75 -4.50 0.57
N LEU A 82 -0.91 -4.33 1.59
CA LEU A 82 0.45 -4.88 1.60
C LEU A 82 0.45 -6.41 1.52
N GLY A 83 -0.52 -7.06 2.15
CA GLY A 83 -0.70 -8.52 2.08
C GLY A 83 -0.95 -9.09 0.67
N LEU A 84 -1.21 -8.26 -0.34
CA LEU A 84 -1.41 -8.69 -1.74
C LEU A 84 -0.11 -8.68 -2.57
N PHE A 85 0.95 -8.03 -2.10
CA PHE A 85 2.13 -7.72 -2.89
C PHE A 85 3.44 -8.05 -2.16
N GLU A 86 4.08 -9.12 -2.61
CA GLU A 86 5.41 -9.53 -2.12
C GLU A 86 6.56 -8.87 -2.91
N ASP A 87 6.30 -8.29 -4.08
CA ASP A 87 7.30 -7.67 -4.95
C ASP A 87 7.42 -6.16 -4.72
N ASP A 88 8.65 -5.68 -4.53
CA ASP A 88 8.96 -4.27 -4.31
C ASP A 88 8.56 -3.40 -5.50
N ALA A 89 8.60 -3.94 -6.72
CA ALA A 89 8.19 -3.20 -7.91
C ALA A 89 6.67 -2.94 -7.93
N GLU A 90 5.87 -3.87 -7.41
CA GLU A 90 4.41 -3.71 -7.30
C GLU A 90 4.06 -2.64 -6.26
N ILE A 91 4.73 -2.69 -5.10
CA ILE A 91 4.61 -1.67 -4.06
C ILE A 91 5.08 -0.30 -4.56
N ALA A 92 6.21 -0.25 -5.27
CA ALA A 92 6.72 0.99 -5.87
C ALA A 92 5.73 1.59 -6.86
N PHE A 93 5.02 0.75 -7.64
CA PHE A 93 3.96 1.23 -8.54
C PHE A 93 2.79 1.84 -7.78
N ILE A 94 2.35 1.24 -6.66
CA ILE A 94 1.28 1.78 -5.82
C ILE A 94 1.68 3.15 -5.27
N ILE A 95 2.87 3.26 -4.68
CA ILE A 95 3.38 4.54 -4.15
C ILE A 95 3.54 5.56 -5.29
N GLY A 96 4.10 5.15 -6.43
CA GLY A 96 4.28 6.01 -7.60
C GLY A 96 2.97 6.51 -8.19
N HIS A 97 1.90 5.70 -8.14
CA HIS A 97 0.57 6.05 -8.60
C HIS A 97 -0.06 7.11 -7.69
N GLU A 98 -0.01 6.91 -6.37
CA GLU A 98 -0.50 7.93 -5.41
C GLU A 98 0.31 9.23 -5.50
N LEU A 99 1.64 9.12 -5.67
CA LEU A 99 2.51 10.28 -5.89
C LEU A 99 2.17 10.99 -7.21
N ALA A 100 1.87 10.25 -8.27
CA ALA A 100 1.48 10.82 -9.56
C ALA A 100 0.21 11.66 -9.43
N HIS A 101 -0.79 11.22 -8.66
CA HIS A 101 -1.97 12.06 -8.40
C HIS A 101 -1.62 13.41 -7.75
N SER A 102 -0.62 13.43 -6.86
CA SER A 102 -0.09 14.66 -6.27
C SER A 102 0.62 15.52 -7.31
N ILE A 103 1.61 14.98 -8.02
CA ILE A 103 2.45 15.72 -8.98
C ILE A 103 1.61 16.28 -10.14
N ARG A 104 0.63 15.50 -10.62
CA ARG A 104 -0.21 15.83 -11.77
C ARG A 104 -1.36 16.78 -11.41
N GLY A 105 -1.52 17.14 -10.14
CA GLY A 105 -2.60 18.02 -9.70
C GLY A 105 -3.99 17.38 -9.85
N HIS A 106 -4.08 16.05 -9.75
CA HIS A 106 -5.36 15.34 -9.78
C HIS A 106 -6.15 15.53 -8.47
N TYR A 107 -5.42 15.86 -7.41
CA TYR A 107 -5.93 16.17 -6.09
C TYR A 107 -6.16 17.69 -5.94
N ASN A 108 -7.42 18.11 -5.92
CA ASN A 108 -7.81 19.53 -5.86
C ASN A 108 -8.05 20.05 -4.41
N GLY A 109 -7.52 19.38 -3.39
CA GLY A 109 -7.68 19.80 -1.99
C GLY A 109 -9.11 19.71 -1.42
N GLY A 110 -10.05 19.06 -2.12
CA GLY A 110 -11.41 18.77 -1.65
C GLY A 110 -11.59 17.31 -1.20
N SER A 111 -12.81 16.93 -0.80
CA SER A 111 -13.19 15.57 -0.35
C SER A 111 -13.01 14.45 -1.40
N GLU A 112 -12.43 14.75 -2.56
CA GLU A 112 -12.12 13.79 -3.60
C GLU A 112 -10.80 13.09 -3.27
N ILE A 113 -10.89 12.03 -2.46
CA ILE A 113 -9.74 11.18 -2.19
C ILE A 113 -9.60 10.21 -3.37
N LEU A 114 -8.53 10.37 -4.14
CA LEU A 114 -8.08 9.41 -5.14
C LEU A 114 -7.22 8.34 -4.45
N GLY A 115 -7.24 7.14 -5.01
CA GLY A 115 -6.56 6.00 -4.43
C GLY A 115 -6.73 4.78 -5.33
N ILE A 116 -5.69 3.96 -5.43
CA ILE A 116 -5.60 2.87 -6.39
C ILE A 116 -6.75 1.84 -6.25
N ALA A 117 -7.29 1.70 -5.04
CA ALA A 117 -8.38 0.79 -4.67
C ALA A 117 -9.72 1.50 -4.40
N ARG A 118 -9.85 2.78 -4.78
CA ARG A 118 -11.10 3.53 -4.58
C ARG A 118 -12.04 3.35 -5.76
N ASP A 119 -13.33 3.21 -5.43
CA ASP A 119 -14.38 3.11 -6.43
C ASP A 119 -14.55 4.44 -7.19
N ILE A 120 -14.26 4.38 -8.48
CA ILE A 120 -14.41 5.50 -9.40
C ILE A 120 -15.43 5.12 -10.46
N TYR A 121 -16.67 5.57 -10.29
CA TYR A 121 -17.76 5.31 -11.24
C TYR A 121 -17.90 6.35 -12.35
N LEU A 122 -17.10 7.42 -12.32
CA LEU A 122 -17.23 8.56 -13.23
C LEU A 122 -16.17 8.52 -14.35
N PRO A 123 -16.57 8.58 -15.64
CA PRO A 123 -15.62 8.68 -16.76
C PRO A 123 -14.64 9.85 -16.64
N ALA A 124 -15.09 10.98 -16.07
CA ALA A 124 -14.26 12.17 -15.85
C ALA A 124 -13.14 11.97 -14.82
N LYS A 125 -13.13 10.86 -14.08
CA LYS A 125 -12.05 10.48 -13.17
C LYS A 125 -11.14 9.39 -13.79
N LEU A 126 -11.63 8.59 -14.74
CA LEU A 126 -10.84 7.55 -15.39
C LEU A 126 -9.57 8.08 -16.06
N TRP A 127 -9.64 9.24 -16.72
CA TRP A 127 -8.43 9.80 -17.34
C TRP A 127 -7.36 10.17 -16.30
N LYS A 128 -7.76 10.59 -15.09
CA LYS A 128 -6.82 10.89 -13.99
C LYS A 128 -6.08 9.62 -13.55
N GLU A 129 -6.79 8.49 -13.50
CA GLU A 129 -6.21 7.18 -13.16
C GLU A 129 -5.24 6.70 -14.25
N ILE A 130 -5.62 6.82 -15.53
CA ILE A 130 -4.76 6.44 -16.67
C ILE A 130 -3.51 7.34 -16.71
N ASP A 131 -3.67 8.65 -16.52
CA ASP A 131 -2.55 9.59 -16.48
C ASP A 131 -1.63 9.32 -15.26
N ALA A 132 -2.21 8.97 -14.10
CA ALA A 132 -1.43 8.57 -12.92
C ALA A 132 -0.69 7.23 -13.13
N ASP A 133 -1.31 6.25 -13.78
CA ASP A 133 -0.70 4.97 -14.15
C ASP A 133 0.51 5.17 -15.07
N ALA A 134 0.34 5.94 -16.14
CA ALA A 134 1.39 6.25 -17.10
C ALA A 134 2.54 7.06 -16.47
N TYR A 135 2.22 8.03 -15.61
CA TYR A 135 3.25 8.79 -14.91
C TYR A 135 3.99 7.93 -13.87
N SER A 136 3.29 7.05 -13.15
CA SER A 136 3.89 6.10 -12.21
C SER A 136 4.88 5.16 -12.92
N LEU A 137 4.54 4.68 -14.12
CA LEU A 137 5.46 3.89 -14.94
C LEU A 137 6.82 4.59 -15.13
N ASN A 138 6.80 5.88 -15.44
CA ASN A 138 8.02 6.67 -15.61
C ASN A 138 8.80 6.79 -14.31
N ILE A 139 8.11 7.03 -13.18
CA ILE A 139 8.72 7.11 -11.85
C ILE A 139 9.41 5.79 -11.50
N ILE A 140 8.71 4.67 -11.56
CA ILE A 140 9.24 3.38 -11.11
C ILE A 140 10.34 2.88 -12.05
N LYS A 141 10.21 3.12 -13.36
CA LYS A 141 11.25 2.80 -14.35
C LYS A 141 12.53 3.59 -14.08
N ALA A 142 12.41 4.89 -13.81
CA ALA A 142 13.55 5.74 -13.45
C ALA A 142 14.20 5.31 -12.12
N ALA A 143 13.38 4.83 -11.17
CA ALA A 143 13.87 4.23 -9.93
C ALA A 143 14.43 2.81 -10.13
N GLY A 144 14.48 2.27 -11.36
CA GLY A 144 15.04 0.95 -11.66
C GLY A 144 14.17 -0.23 -11.22
N TYR A 145 12.87 -0.02 -11.02
CA TYR A 145 11.89 -1.09 -10.85
C TYR A 145 11.31 -1.53 -12.20
N GLU A 146 10.81 -2.75 -12.25
CA GLU A 146 10.24 -3.33 -13.47
C GLU A 146 8.88 -2.68 -13.80
N PRO A 147 8.70 -2.10 -15.01
CA PRO A 147 7.43 -1.49 -15.42
C PRO A 147 6.24 -2.46 -15.44
N ALA A 148 6.44 -3.75 -15.73
CA ALA A 148 5.37 -4.73 -15.82
C ALA A 148 4.68 -5.00 -14.47
N ALA A 149 5.28 -4.56 -13.36
CA ALA A 149 4.64 -4.59 -12.04
C ALA A 149 3.31 -3.82 -12.00
N SER A 150 3.18 -2.74 -12.79
CA SER A 150 1.92 -1.99 -12.94
C SER A 150 0.76 -2.88 -13.38
N LEU A 151 0.97 -3.69 -14.42
CA LEU A 151 -0.02 -4.62 -14.94
C LEU A 151 -0.34 -5.71 -13.92
N ARG A 152 0.67 -6.24 -13.22
CA ARG A 152 0.44 -7.23 -12.15
C ARG A 152 -0.42 -6.66 -11.03
N VAL A 153 -0.18 -5.41 -10.64
CA VAL A 153 -1.00 -4.71 -9.63
C VAL A 153 -2.45 -4.59 -10.11
N LEU A 154 -2.70 -4.01 -11.28
CA LEU A 154 -4.08 -3.85 -11.77
C LEU A 154 -4.79 -5.19 -11.97
N MET A 155 -4.09 -6.23 -12.42
CA MET A 155 -4.64 -7.58 -12.54
C MET A 155 -5.02 -8.16 -11.17
N LYS A 156 -4.16 -8.03 -10.17
CA LYS A 156 -4.46 -8.46 -8.79
C LYS A 156 -5.66 -7.71 -8.23
N LEU A 157 -5.74 -6.39 -8.40
CA LEU A 157 -6.90 -5.60 -7.96
C LEU A 157 -8.18 -6.07 -8.65
N ARG A 158 -8.14 -6.27 -9.98
CA ARG A 158 -9.29 -6.75 -10.76
C ARG A 158 -9.77 -8.14 -10.31
N VAL A 159 -8.84 -9.09 -10.16
CA VAL A 159 -9.18 -10.48 -9.80
C VAL A 159 -9.72 -10.59 -8.37
N ASN A 160 -9.27 -9.72 -7.47
CA ASN A 160 -9.76 -9.67 -6.10
C ASN A 160 -10.96 -8.71 -5.90
N GLU A 161 -11.50 -8.14 -6.99
CA GLU A 161 -12.63 -7.20 -6.96
C GLU A 161 -12.39 -5.99 -6.03
N ILE A 162 -11.15 -5.49 -5.99
CA ILE A 162 -10.73 -4.38 -5.15
C ILE A 162 -10.84 -3.07 -5.93
N GLY A 163 -11.64 -2.15 -5.41
CA GLY A 163 -11.84 -0.82 -5.99
C GLY A 163 -12.63 -0.85 -7.27
N GLN A 164 -12.14 -0.12 -8.29
CA GLN A 164 -12.85 0.20 -9.52
C GLN A 164 -13.51 -1.02 -10.18
N SER A 165 -14.69 -0.79 -10.76
CA SER A 165 -15.40 -1.79 -11.57
C SER A 165 -14.46 -2.42 -12.61
N SER A 166 -14.64 -3.72 -12.84
CA SER A 166 -13.84 -4.53 -13.77
C SER A 166 -13.67 -3.87 -15.15
N THR A 167 -14.70 -3.17 -15.64
CA THR A 167 -14.66 -2.42 -16.90
C THR A 167 -13.69 -1.24 -16.87
N TYR A 168 -13.62 -0.49 -15.76
CA TYR A 168 -12.68 0.63 -15.63
C TYR A 168 -11.24 0.14 -15.47
N THR A 169 -11.04 -0.90 -14.66
CA THR A 169 -9.73 -1.53 -14.48
C THR A 169 -9.22 -2.12 -15.80
N GLU A 170 -10.09 -2.72 -16.62
CA GLU A 170 -9.74 -3.19 -17.96
C GLU A 170 -9.29 -2.05 -18.89
N LYS A 171 -9.95 -0.89 -18.85
CA LYS A 171 -9.52 0.28 -19.62
C LYS A 171 -8.14 0.78 -19.21
N ARG A 172 -7.84 0.80 -17.90
CA ARG A 172 -6.51 1.15 -17.39
C ARG A 172 -5.44 0.15 -17.84
N ILE A 173 -5.74 -1.16 -17.74
CA ILE A 173 -4.85 -2.22 -18.24
C ILE A 173 -4.56 -2.06 -19.74
N ASN A 174 -5.59 -1.81 -20.55
CA ASN A 174 -5.42 -1.62 -22.00
C ASN A 174 -4.59 -0.38 -22.33
N ALA A 175 -4.73 0.72 -21.56
CA ALA A 175 -3.91 1.91 -21.73
C ALA A 175 -2.43 1.63 -21.41
N LEU A 176 -2.14 0.93 -20.30
CA LEU A 176 -0.77 0.53 -19.95
C LEU A 176 -0.12 -0.38 -21.01
N ILE A 177 -0.89 -1.31 -21.59
CA ILE A 177 -0.40 -2.17 -22.68
C ILE A 177 -0.07 -1.34 -23.92
N ALA A 178 -0.91 -0.34 -24.25
CA ALA A 178 -0.64 0.55 -25.38
C ALA A 178 0.64 1.36 -25.14
N ASP A 179 0.83 1.91 -23.94
CA ASP A 179 2.04 2.67 -23.59
C ASP A 179 3.30 1.80 -23.58
N TYR A 180 3.22 0.52 -23.21
CA TYR A 180 4.36 -0.39 -23.22
C TYR A 180 4.86 -0.73 -24.64
N ASN A 181 3.98 -0.66 -25.64
CA ASN A 181 4.29 -1.02 -27.02
C ASN A 181 4.77 0.17 -27.88
N ASN A 182 4.81 1.38 -27.32
CA ASN A 182 5.26 2.61 -27.98
C ASN A 182 6.62 3.07 -27.45
#